data_AF-D5MSN7-F1
#
_entry.id   AF-D5MSN7-F1
#
_cell.length_a   1.000
_cell.length_b   1.000
_cell.length_c   1.000
_cell.angle_alpha   90.00
_cell.angle_beta   90.00
_cell.angle_gamma   90.00
#
_symmetry.space_group_name_H-M   'P 1'
#
loop_
_entity.id
_entity.type
_entity.pdbx_description
1 polymer ?
#
loop_
_entity_poly.entity_id
_entity_poly.type
_entity_poly.pdbx_seq_one_letter_code
_entity_poly.pdbx_strand_id
1 'polypeptide(L)'
;MDIEALTKGISLVSTTITTLKKLKDLIPSGDKKHDVEQKLEEAEKNIKIAEAEIAKGFNYQLCHRHFPPGIMLEIAPFKSKCNTCGNVEDYDS
;
A
#
# COMPACT_ATOMS: atom_id res chain seq x y z
N MET A 1 -21.62 -0.90 3.19
CA MET A 1 -20.66 -0.21 2.30
C MET A 1 -20.14 -1.24 1.32
N ASP A 2 -20.15 -0.93 0.03
CA ASP A 2 -19.64 -1.81 -1.01
C ASP A 2 -18.10 -1.80 -0.99
N ILE A 3 -17.49 -2.94 -0.64
CA ILE A 3 -16.04 -3.11 -0.57
C ILE A 3 -15.42 -2.90 -1.94
N GLU A 4 -16.09 -3.29 -3.01
CA GLU A 4 -15.57 -3.04 -4.36
C GLU A 4 -15.45 -1.55 -4.62
N ALA A 5 -16.43 -0.75 -4.17
CA ALA A 5 -16.37 0.69 -4.30
C ALA A 5 -15.21 1.29 -3.48
N LEU A 6 -14.94 0.76 -2.29
CA LEU A 6 -13.82 1.18 -1.45
C LEU A 6 -12.46 0.82 -2.06
N THR A 7 -12.28 -0.42 -2.50
CA THR A 7 -11.04 -0.90 -3.13
C THR A 7 -10.79 -0.22 -4.47
N LYS A 8 -11.84 0.00 -5.28
CA LYS A 8 -11.77 0.81 -6.51
C LYS A 8 -11.36 2.25 -6.18
N GLY A 9 -11.96 2.85 -5.15
CA GLY A 9 -11.59 4.18 -4.67
C GLY A 9 -10.11 4.30 -4.29
N ILE A 10 -9.62 3.37 -3.46
CA ILE A 10 -8.20 3.32 -3.06
C ILE A 10 -7.29 3.15 -4.27
N SER A 11 -7.63 2.24 -5.19
CA SER A 11 -6.85 1.98 -6.40
C SER A 11 -6.74 3.21 -7.31
N LEU A 12 -7.84 3.97 -7.45
CA LEU A 12 -7.86 5.22 -8.21
C LEU A 12 -6.95 6.28 -7.58
N VAL A 13 -6.99 6.43 -6.25
CA VAL A 13 -6.13 7.36 -5.52
C VAL A 13 -4.66 6.98 -5.67
N SER A 14 -4.32 5.70 -5.49
CA SER A 14 -2.95 5.17 -5.66
C SER A 14 -2.41 5.43 -7.07
N THR A 15 -3.24 5.22 -8.09
CA THR A 15 -2.87 5.47 -9.50
C THR A 15 -2.64 6.97 -9.75
N THR A 16 -3.47 7.82 -9.16
CA THR A 16 -3.33 9.28 -9.25
C THR A 16 -2.03 9.74 -8.61
N ILE A 17 -1.72 9.27 -7.40
CA ILE A 17 -0.47 9.62 -6.71
C ILE A 17 0.76 9.13 -7.48
N THR A 18 0.71 7.91 -8.02
CA THR A 18 1.79 7.37 -8.87
C THR A 18 2.00 8.24 -10.12
N THR A 19 0.91 8.75 -10.70
CA THR A 19 0.96 9.65 -11.86
C THR A 19 1.59 10.99 -11.46
N LEU A 20 1.17 11.58 -10.33
CA LEU A 20 1.76 12.82 -9.80
C LEU A 20 3.24 12.65 -9.48
N LYS A 21 3.66 11.50 -8.94
CA LYS A 21 5.07 11.18 -8.73
C LYS A 21 5.88 11.12 -10.02
N LYS A 22 5.32 10.60 -11.11
CA LYS A 22 6.00 10.63 -12.43
C LYS A 22 6.14 12.04 -12.97
N LEU A 23 5.22 12.94 -12.62
CA LEU A 23 5.26 14.36 -13.01
C LEU A 23 6.14 15.21 -12.10
N LYS A 24 6.58 14.70 -10.94
CA LYS A 24 7.42 15.45 -9.98
C LYS A 24 8.75 15.91 -10.59
N ASP A 25 9.26 15.15 -11.55
CA ASP A 25 10.52 15.47 -12.24
C ASP A 25 10.36 16.65 -13.21
N LEU A 26 9.12 17.01 -13.55
CA LEU A 26 8.76 18.20 -14.34
C LEU A 26 8.50 19.43 -13.46
N ILE A 27 8.44 19.27 -12.13
CA ILE A 27 8.24 20.39 -11.21
C ILE A 27 9.59 21.13 -11.04
N PRO A 28 9.64 22.45 -11.31
CA PRO A 28 10.86 23.22 -11.15
C PRO A 28 11.37 23.17 -9.70
N SER A 29 12.68 23.00 -9.54
CA SER A 29 13.35 22.87 -8.25
C SER A 29 13.13 24.10 -7.36
N GLY A 30 12.73 23.88 -6.10
CA GLY A 30 12.51 24.91 -5.07
C GLY A 30 11.71 24.36 -3.88
N ASP A 31 11.42 25.19 -2.87
CA ASP A 31 10.75 24.77 -1.62
C ASP A 31 9.39 24.08 -1.86
N LYS A 32 8.69 24.48 -2.93
CA LYS A 32 7.42 23.87 -3.34
C LYS A 32 7.57 22.42 -3.81
N LYS A 33 8.72 22.05 -4.39
CA LYS A 33 8.99 20.67 -4.80
C LYS A 33 9.11 19.76 -3.58
N HIS A 34 9.83 20.23 -2.55
CA HIS A 34 10.00 19.48 -1.32
C HIS A 34 8.67 19.26 -0.57
N ASP A 35 7.83 20.30 -0.44
CA ASP A 35 6.50 20.18 0.18
C ASP A 35 5.59 19.20 -0.59
N VAL A 36 5.62 19.23 -1.92
CA VAL A 36 4.87 18.28 -2.76
C VAL A 36 5.39 16.86 -2.62
N GLU A 37 6.71 16.66 -2.58
CA GLU A 37 7.30 15.33 -2.38
C GLU A 37 6.94 14.74 -1.03
N GLN A 38 7.02 15.53 0.04
CA GLN A 38 6.64 15.11 1.39
C GLN A 38 5.15 14.72 1.44
N LYS A 39 4.25 15.55 0.89
CA LYS A 39 2.81 15.26 0.85
C LYS A 39 2.48 14.01 0.03
N LEU A 40 3.18 13.78 -1.07
CA LEU A 40 3.01 12.57 -1.88
C LEU A 40 3.47 11.32 -1.11
N GLU A 41 4.57 11.40 -0.37
CA GLU A 41 5.05 10.30 0.46
C GLU A 41 4.10 9.99 1.63
N GLU A 42 3.61 11.03 2.32
CA GLU A 42 2.61 10.89 3.38
C GLU A 42 1.31 10.26 2.85
N ALA A 43 0.84 10.71 1.68
CA ALA A 43 -0.37 10.16 1.06
C ALA A 43 -0.23 8.67 0.73
N GLU A 44 0.90 8.23 0.17
CA GLU A 44 1.16 6.80 -0.09
C GLU A 44 1.22 5.98 1.19
N LYS A 45 1.85 6.52 2.22
CA LYS A 45 1.95 5.85 3.52
C LYS A 45 0.56 5.64 4.12
N ASN A 46 -0.29 6.66 4.08
CA ASN A 46 -1.66 6.60 4.59
C ASN A 46 -2.52 5.59 3.82
N ILE A 47 -2.35 5.49 2.50
CA ILE A 47 -3.04 4.49 1.69
C ILE A 47 -2.65 3.07 2.09
N LYS A 48 -1.35 2.80 2.23
CA LYS A 48 -0.89 1.47 2.63
C LYS A 48 -1.34 1.09 4.05
N ILE A 49 -1.45 2.07 4.96
CA ILE A 49 -2.03 1.86 6.28
C ILE A 49 -3.52 1.48 6.15
N ALA A 50 -4.29 2.22 5.35
CA ALA A 50 -5.69 1.93 5.12
C ALA A 50 -5.89 0.52 4.49
N GLU A 51 -5.07 0.14 3.51
CA GLU A 51 -5.08 -1.21 2.94
C GLU A 51 -4.83 -2.29 4.01
N ALA A 52 -3.86 -2.07 4.89
CA ALA A 52 -3.55 -2.99 5.98
C ALA A 52 -4.68 -3.09 7.02
N GLU A 53 -5.32 -1.97 7.37
CA GLU A 53 -6.47 -1.96 8.30
C GLU A 53 -7.67 -2.71 7.72
N ILE A 54 -7.97 -2.49 6.44
CA ILE A 54 -9.00 -3.22 5.71
C ILE A 54 -8.69 -4.72 5.72
N ALA A 55 -7.47 -5.10 5.34
CA ALA A 55 -7.04 -6.50 5.30
C ALA A 55 -7.11 -7.17 6.68
N LYS A 56 -6.68 -6.47 7.74
CA LYS A 56 -6.83 -6.94 9.13
C LYS A 56 -8.29 -7.16 9.49
N GLY A 57 -9.20 -6.27 9.08
CA GLY A 57 -10.64 -6.41 9.30
C GLY A 57 -11.24 -7.65 8.62
N PHE A 58 -10.63 -8.15 7.56
CA PHE A 58 -11.01 -9.38 6.86
C PHE A 58 -10.19 -10.61 7.28
N ASN A 59 -9.41 -10.52 8.35
CA ASN A 59 -8.54 -11.59 8.84
C ASN A 59 -7.48 -12.06 7.82
N TYR A 60 -7.07 -11.21 6.87
CA TYR A 60 -5.90 -11.51 6.05
C TYR A 60 -4.63 -11.44 6.92
N GLN A 61 -3.68 -12.32 6.61
CA GLN A 61 -2.35 -12.26 7.20
C GLN A 61 -1.60 -11.03 6.70
N LEU A 62 -0.92 -10.35 7.63
CA LEU A 62 -0.12 -9.16 7.37
C LEU A 62 1.36 -9.45 7.61
N CYS A 63 2.21 -8.98 6.70
CA CYS A 63 3.64 -9.03 6.88
C CYS A 63 4.12 -7.85 7.73
N HIS A 64 4.61 -8.16 8.93
CA HIS A 64 5.09 -7.15 9.90
C HIS A 64 6.59 -6.81 9.77
N ARG A 65 7.29 -7.32 8.76
CA ARG A 65 8.73 -7.05 8.56
C ARG A 65 9.04 -5.63 8.08
N HIS A 66 8.03 -4.91 7.61
CA HIS A 66 8.16 -3.53 7.13
C HIS A 66 6.94 -2.73 7.54
N PHE A 67 7.12 -1.41 7.56
CA PHE A 67 6.05 -0.47 7.84
C PHE A 67 5.83 0.46 6.64
N PRO A 68 4.59 0.63 6.15
CA PRO A 68 3.36 -0.06 6.59
C PRO A 68 3.36 -1.57 6.29
N PRO A 69 2.62 -2.39 7.06
CA PRO A 69 2.57 -3.83 6.84
C PRO A 69 1.84 -4.14 5.53
N GLY A 70 2.31 -5.17 4.82
CA GLY A 70 1.74 -5.58 3.53
C GLY A 70 0.84 -6.80 3.67
N ILE A 71 -0.17 -6.92 2.81
CA ILE A 71 -1.04 -8.10 2.73
C ILE A 71 -0.22 -9.29 2.24
N MET A 72 -0.30 -10.43 2.92
CA MET A 72 0.30 -11.68 2.45
C MET A 72 -0.66 -12.39 1.50
N LEU A 73 -0.12 -12.87 0.37
CA LEU A 73 -0.88 -13.57 -0.66
C LEU A 73 -0.67 -15.07 -0.53
N GLU A 74 -1.75 -15.84 -0.56
CA GLU A 74 -1.67 -17.30 -0.57
C GLU A 74 -0.99 -17.79 -1.85
N ILE A 75 0.08 -18.57 -1.71
CA ILE A 75 0.83 -19.17 -2.83
C ILE A 75 0.69 -20.69 -2.88
N ALA A 76 0.27 -21.31 -1.78
CA ALA A 76 -0.11 -22.71 -1.68
C ALA A 76 -1.01 -22.88 -0.43
N PRO A 77 -1.73 -24.01 -0.29
CA PRO A 77 -2.52 -24.27 0.91
C PRO A 77 -1.66 -24.11 2.17
N PHE A 78 -2.15 -23.32 3.12
CA PHE A 78 -1.47 -22.99 4.37
C PHE A 78 -0.13 -22.27 4.17
N LYS A 79 0.09 -21.59 3.05
CA LYS A 79 1.35 -20.90 2.76
C LYS A 79 1.13 -19.56 2.09
N SER A 80 1.56 -18.51 2.76
CA SER A 80 1.38 -17.13 2.32
C SER A 80 2.73 -16.45 2.07
N LYS A 81 2.78 -15.56 1.09
CA LYS A 81 3.98 -14.80 0.73
C LYS A 81 3.71 -13.30 0.72
N CYS A 82 4.64 -12.54 1.28
CA CYS A 82 4.68 -11.09 1.14
C CYS A 82 5.27 -10.69 -0.22
N ASN A 83 4.54 -9.90 -1.01
CA ASN A 83 5.03 -9.39 -2.29
C ASN A 83 6.10 -8.29 -2.15
N THR A 84 6.21 -7.64 -0.98
CA THR A 84 7.17 -6.55 -0.77
C THR A 84 8.56 -7.05 -0.36
N CYS A 85 8.64 -7.96 0.62
CA CYS A 85 9.92 -8.44 1.15
C CYS A 85 10.23 -9.90 0.83
N GLY A 86 9.29 -10.63 0.22
CA GLY A 86 9.45 -12.05 -0.10
C GLY A 86 9.36 -12.99 1.10
N ASN A 87 8.98 -12.50 2.29
CA ASN A 87 8.68 -13.35 3.45
C ASN A 87 7.66 -14.42 3.08
N VAL A 88 7.85 -15.62 3.59
CA VAL A 88 6.90 -16.72 3.47
C VAL A 88 6.57 -17.19 4.87
N GLU A 89 5.28 -17.28 5.18
CA GLU A 89 4.78 -17.82 6.45
C GLU A 89 3.83 -18.97 6.16
N ASP A 90 3.93 -20.00 6.98
CA ASP A 90 3.00 -21.13 6.96
C ASP A 90 1.85 -20.83 7.94
N TYR A 91 0.63 -21.22 7.58
CA TYR A 91 -0.57 -21.06 8.40
C TYR A 91 -0.63 -22.25 9.37
N ASP A 92 -0.28 -22.03 10.65
CA ASP A 92 -0.57 -23.03 11.69
C ASP A 92 -2.10 -23.08 11.89
N SER A 93 -2.70 -24.19 11.47
CA SER A 93 -4.12 -24.52 11.64
C SER A 93 -4.48 -24.81 13.09
#